data_AF-A0A9B0M2Z4-F1
#
_entry.id   AF-A0A9B0M2Z4-F1
#
_cell.length_a   1.000
_cell.length_b   1.000
_cell.length_c   1.000
_cell.angle_alpha   90.00
_cell.angle_beta   90.00
_cell.angle_gamma   90.00
#
_symmetry.space_group_name_H-M   'P 1'
#
loop_
_entity.id
_entity.type
_entity.pdbx_description
1 polymer ?
#
loop_
_entity_poly.entity_id
_entity_poly.type
_entity_poly.pdbx_seq_one_letter_code
_entity_poly.pdbx_strand_id
1 'polypeptide(L)'
;MACARPLISVYSEKGESSGKNVTLPAVFKAPIRPDIVNFVHTNLRKNNRQPYAVSELAGHQTSAESWGTGRAVARIPRVRGGGTHRSGQGAFGNSRSNVKQLARVRTPAGSAFTHVALAPPSPRLGFRERGVRDVITERRAGRWHRRVNTTQKRYAICSALAASALPALVMSKGHRIEEVPELPLVVEDKVEGYKKTKEAVL
;
A
#
# COMPACT_ATOMS: atom_id res chain seq x y z
N MET A 1 -12.20 -40.19 5.06
CA MET A 1 -13.55 -40.44 5.61
C MET A 1 -14.55 -39.55 4.91
N ALA A 2 -15.67 -40.09 4.43
CA ALA A 2 -16.76 -39.31 3.86
C ALA A 2 -17.60 -38.69 5.01
N CYS A 3 -17.74 -37.36 5.02
CA CYS A 3 -18.47 -36.65 6.07
C CYS A 3 -19.91 -36.36 5.61
N ALA A 4 -20.92 -36.83 6.35
CA ALA A 4 -22.35 -36.80 5.96
C ALA A 4 -22.89 -35.38 5.67
N ARG A 5 -23.33 -35.10 4.43
CA ARG A 5 -23.73 -33.76 3.98
C ARG A 5 -25.20 -33.48 4.36
N PRO A 6 -25.50 -32.48 5.21
CA PRO A 6 -26.88 -32.18 5.60
C PRO A 6 -27.69 -31.64 4.42
N LEU A 7 -29.01 -31.75 4.53
CA LEU A 7 -29.97 -31.07 3.66
C LEU A 7 -30.21 -29.66 4.22
N ILE A 8 -30.33 -28.68 3.33
CA ILE A 8 -30.54 -27.27 3.63
C ILE A 8 -31.86 -26.85 2.98
N SER A 9 -32.60 -25.97 3.62
CA SER A 9 -33.88 -25.48 3.12
C SER A 9 -33.65 -24.33 2.12
N VAL A 10 -34.50 -24.25 1.10
CA VAL A 10 -34.53 -23.10 0.20
C VAL A 10 -35.61 -22.14 0.67
N TYR A 11 -35.27 -20.88 0.87
CA TYR A 11 -36.21 -19.84 1.30
C TYR A 11 -36.83 -19.11 0.12
N SER A 12 -38.10 -18.76 0.28
CA SER A 12 -38.81 -17.84 -0.61
C SER A 12 -38.41 -16.39 -0.34
N GLU A 13 -38.80 -15.50 -1.24
CA GLU A 13 -38.58 -14.04 -1.13
C GLU A 13 -39.17 -13.42 0.15
N LYS A 14 -40.15 -14.10 0.77
CA LYS A 14 -40.82 -13.65 1.99
C LYS A 14 -40.14 -14.15 3.28
N GLY A 15 -39.04 -14.90 3.18
CA GLY A 15 -38.33 -15.45 4.33
C GLY A 15 -38.94 -16.75 4.89
N GLU A 16 -39.94 -17.33 4.21
CA GLU A 16 -40.52 -18.64 4.56
C GLU A 16 -39.84 -19.77 3.77
N SER A 17 -39.78 -20.98 4.34
CA SER A 17 -39.24 -22.15 3.67
C SER A 17 -40.11 -22.56 2.48
N SER A 18 -39.54 -22.67 1.28
CA SER A 18 -40.24 -23.07 0.04
C SER A 18 -40.57 -24.57 -0.03
N GLY A 19 -40.22 -25.36 1.00
CA GLY A 19 -40.35 -26.81 1.03
C GLY A 19 -39.36 -27.56 0.12
N LYS A 20 -38.52 -26.85 -0.63
CA LYS A 20 -37.42 -27.44 -1.41
C LYS A 20 -36.18 -27.57 -0.55
N ASN A 21 -35.44 -28.66 -0.73
CA ASN A 21 -34.21 -28.92 -0.01
C ASN A 21 -33.06 -29.20 -0.98
N VAL A 22 -31.89 -28.69 -0.64
CA VAL A 22 -30.64 -28.89 -1.40
C VAL A 22 -29.61 -29.56 -0.50
N THR A 23 -28.86 -30.52 -1.05
CA THR A 23 -27.76 -31.15 -0.31
C THR A 23 -26.59 -30.18 -0.17
N LEU A 24 -26.10 -29.95 1.05
CA LEU A 24 -24.96 -29.05 1.31
C LEU A 24 -23.78 -29.42 0.42
N PRO A 25 -23.28 -28.55 -0.46
CA PRO A 25 -22.11 -28.82 -1.31
C PRO A 25 -20.88 -29.29 -0.53
N ALA A 26 -20.09 -30.21 -1.10
CA ALA A 26 -18.90 -30.76 -0.44
C ALA A 26 -17.84 -29.68 -0.11
N VAL A 27 -17.84 -28.56 -0.84
CA VAL A 27 -16.92 -27.43 -0.61
C VAL A 27 -17.09 -26.79 0.77
N PHE A 28 -18.29 -26.84 1.36
CA PHE A 28 -18.52 -26.29 2.70
C PHE A 28 -17.88 -27.11 3.83
N LYS A 29 -17.40 -28.31 3.51
CA LYS A 29 -16.64 -29.17 4.44
C LYS A 29 -15.14 -29.13 4.21
N ALA A 30 -14.67 -28.26 3.31
CA ALA A 30 -13.26 -28.12 3.06
C ALA A 30 -12.53 -27.66 4.35
N PRO A 31 -11.29 -28.12 4.58
CA PRO A 31 -10.48 -27.68 5.70
C PRO A 31 -10.23 -26.16 5.65
N ILE A 32 -10.59 -25.47 6.74
CA ILE A 32 -10.43 -24.02 6.86
C ILE A 32 -8.97 -23.70 7.20
N ARG A 33 -8.26 -23.06 6.27
CA ARG A 33 -6.86 -22.60 6.46
C ARG A 33 -6.75 -21.09 6.42
N PRO A 34 -6.76 -20.41 7.59
CA PRO A 34 -6.67 -18.94 7.63
C PRO A 34 -5.31 -18.42 7.13
N ASP A 35 -4.25 -19.22 7.26
CA ASP A 35 -2.91 -18.93 6.77
C ASP A 35 -2.85 -18.80 5.24
N ILE A 36 -3.42 -19.77 4.50
CA ILE A 36 -3.49 -19.73 3.03
C ILE A 36 -4.39 -18.58 2.59
N VAL A 37 -5.54 -18.39 3.24
CA VAL A 37 -6.46 -17.30 2.90
C VAL A 37 -5.75 -15.95 3.05
N ASN A 38 -5.04 -15.71 4.16
CA ASN A 38 -4.32 -14.46 4.38
C ASN A 38 -3.15 -14.26 3.39
N PHE A 39 -2.40 -15.33 3.09
CA PHE A 39 -1.32 -15.28 2.10
C PHE A 39 -1.83 -14.92 0.70
N VAL A 40 -2.91 -15.58 0.25
CA VAL A 40 -3.52 -15.33 -1.05
C VAL A 40 -4.14 -13.93 -1.09
N HIS A 41 -4.90 -13.55 -0.06
CA HIS A 41 -5.52 -12.23 0.04
C HIS A 41 -4.49 -11.10 -0.03
N THR A 42 -3.42 -11.19 0.78
CA THR A 42 -2.36 -10.17 0.82
C THR A 42 -1.66 -10.01 -0.53
N ASN A 43 -1.45 -11.09 -1.26
CA ASN A 43 -0.80 -11.03 -2.57
C ASN A 43 -1.74 -10.59 -3.70
N LEU A 44 -2.99 -11.04 -3.71
CA LEU A 44 -3.99 -10.60 -4.69
C LEU A 44 -4.34 -9.12 -4.50
N ARG A 45 -4.49 -8.67 -3.25
CA ARG A 45 -4.77 -7.26 -2.94
C ARG A 45 -3.65 -6.33 -3.42
N LYS A 46 -2.41 -6.80 -3.59
CA LYS A 46 -1.32 -5.98 -4.14
C LYS A 46 -1.48 -5.67 -5.63
N ASN A 47 -2.28 -6.45 -6.37
CA ASN A 47 -2.40 -6.37 -7.82
C ASN A 47 -3.32 -5.24 -8.30
N ASN A 48 -4.15 -4.67 -7.43
CA ASN A 48 -5.03 -3.54 -7.79
C ASN A 48 -4.38 -2.17 -7.55
N ARG A 49 -3.13 -2.14 -7.06
CA ARG A 49 -2.42 -0.91 -6.73
C ARG A 49 -1.96 -0.21 -8.00
N GLN A 50 -2.16 1.09 -8.07
CA GLN A 50 -1.63 1.91 -9.15
C GLN A 50 -0.16 2.25 -8.89
N PRO A 51 0.72 2.15 -9.91
CA PRO A 51 2.10 2.55 -9.77
C PRO A 51 2.19 4.06 -9.56
N TYR A 52 3.03 4.48 -8.62
CA TYR A 52 3.29 5.89 -8.34
C TYR A 52 4.80 6.13 -8.24
N ALA A 53 5.26 7.27 -8.76
CA ALA A 53 6.64 7.68 -8.71
C ALA A 53 6.74 9.22 -8.74
N VAL A 54 7.86 9.74 -8.23
CA VAL A 54 8.22 11.15 -8.40
C VAL A 54 8.74 11.36 -9.83
N SER A 55 8.56 12.56 -10.38
CA SER A 55 9.09 12.91 -11.71
C SER A 55 10.60 12.69 -11.78
N GLU A 56 11.07 12.11 -12.89
CA GLU A 56 12.49 11.83 -13.15
C GLU A 56 13.32 13.11 -13.23
N LEU A 57 12.72 14.21 -13.71
CA LEU A 57 13.37 15.51 -13.84
C LEU A 57 13.28 16.36 -12.56
N ALA A 58 12.59 15.88 -11.52
CA ALA A 58 12.42 16.64 -10.28
C ALA A 58 13.78 16.95 -9.63
N GLY A 59 14.09 18.24 -9.48
CA GLY A 59 15.35 18.70 -8.93
C GLY A 59 16.55 18.63 -9.89
N HIS A 60 16.35 18.23 -11.15
CA HIS A 60 17.39 18.14 -12.19
C HIS A 60 17.31 19.23 -13.28
N GLN A 61 16.32 20.11 -13.21
CA GLN A 61 16.07 21.18 -14.19
C GLN A 61 16.95 22.42 -14.01
N THR A 62 17.85 22.43 -13.01
CA THR A 62 18.67 23.61 -12.68
C THR A 62 20.14 23.35 -12.97
N SER A 63 20.78 24.20 -13.79
CA SER A 63 22.22 24.13 -14.02
C SER A 63 22.99 24.61 -12.78
N ALA A 64 23.78 23.73 -12.18
CA ALA A 64 24.55 24.03 -10.97
C ALA A 64 25.90 23.30 -10.95
N GLU A 65 26.93 23.99 -10.47
CA GLU A 65 28.29 23.48 -10.34
C GLU A 65 28.88 23.79 -8.97
N SER A 66 29.78 22.94 -8.49
CA SER A 66 30.47 23.18 -7.23
C SER A 66 31.60 24.18 -7.45
N TRP A 67 31.74 25.15 -6.54
CA TRP A 67 32.81 26.16 -6.61
C TRP A 67 34.18 25.66 -6.14
N GLY A 68 34.30 24.38 -5.76
CA GLY A 68 35.56 23.81 -5.28
C GLY A 68 35.94 24.31 -3.88
N THR A 69 37.22 24.22 -3.55
CA THR A 69 37.81 24.69 -2.29
C THR A 69 38.27 26.15 -2.39
N GLY A 70 38.65 26.78 -1.26
CA GLY A 70 39.15 28.17 -1.26
C GLY A 70 38.07 29.24 -1.10
N ARG A 71 36.82 28.84 -0.88
CA ARG A 71 35.71 29.72 -0.46
C ARG A 71 35.21 29.23 0.90
N ALA A 72 34.83 30.14 1.81
CA ALA A 72 34.35 29.83 3.16
C ALA A 72 32.91 29.24 3.15
N VAL A 73 32.68 28.25 2.29
CA VAL A 73 31.36 27.73 1.94
C VAL A 73 31.47 26.24 1.59
N ALA A 74 30.46 25.44 1.95
CA ALA A 74 30.45 24.00 1.66
C ALA A 74 30.46 23.67 0.14
N ARG A 75 31.12 22.56 -0.21
CA ARG A 75 31.39 22.06 -1.59
C ARG A 75 30.17 21.50 -2.35
N ILE A 76 28.96 21.97 -2.04
CA ILE A 76 27.70 21.54 -2.71
C ILE A 76 27.58 22.27 -4.07
N PRO A 77 27.07 21.64 -5.14
CA PRO A 77 26.74 22.33 -6.38
C PRO A 77 25.82 23.52 -6.16
N ARG A 78 26.08 24.66 -6.81
CA ARG A 78 25.32 25.91 -6.66
C ARG A 78 24.81 26.40 -7.99
N VAL A 79 23.61 27.00 -7.97
CA VAL A 79 22.95 27.55 -9.17
C VAL A 79 23.82 28.66 -9.77
N ARG A 80 24.12 28.55 -11.05
CA ARG A 80 24.93 29.52 -11.82
C ARG A 80 24.11 30.81 -12.11
N GLY A 81 24.81 31.88 -12.48
CA GLY A 81 24.20 33.19 -12.78
C GLY A 81 24.25 34.18 -11.62
N GLY A 82 23.57 35.31 -11.78
CA GLY A 82 23.48 36.40 -10.81
C GLY A 82 22.19 37.20 -10.99
N GLY A 83 21.87 38.11 -10.07
CA GLY A 83 20.71 39.01 -10.18
C GLY A 83 19.36 38.42 -9.73
N THR A 84 19.32 37.16 -9.28
CA THR A 84 18.12 36.55 -8.70
C THR A 84 18.42 35.98 -7.31
N HIS A 85 17.42 35.95 -6.42
CA HIS A 85 17.57 35.36 -5.08
C HIS A 85 17.97 33.88 -5.10
N ARG A 86 17.77 33.19 -6.22
CA ARG A 86 18.10 31.76 -6.39
C ARG A 86 19.55 31.51 -6.80
N SER A 87 20.21 32.48 -7.42
CA SER A 87 21.63 32.36 -7.82
C SER A 87 22.54 32.16 -6.59
N GLY A 88 23.55 31.30 -6.70
CA GLY A 88 24.47 30.98 -5.60
C GLY A 88 23.91 30.07 -4.50
N GLN A 89 22.63 29.72 -4.51
CA GLN A 89 22.04 28.73 -3.60
C GLN A 89 22.45 27.30 -3.99
N GLY A 90 22.47 26.38 -3.01
CA GLY A 90 22.78 24.97 -3.26
C GLY A 90 21.70 24.25 -4.06
N ALA A 91 22.10 23.29 -4.89
CA ALA A 91 21.24 22.45 -5.72
C ALA A 91 21.69 20.96 -5.65
N PHE A 92 20.88 20.06 -6.21
CA PHE A 92 21.11 18.60 -6.33
C PHE A 92 21.32 17.77 -5.04
N GLY A 93 21.46 18.38 -3.86
CA GLY A 93 21.62 17.66 -2.59
C GLY A 93 20.36 16.92 -2.13
N ASN A 94 20.50 15.83 -1.38
CA ASN A 94 19.38 15.10 -0.75
C ASN A 94 19.12 15.52 0.72
N SER A 95 19.94 16.44 1.24
CA SER A 95 20.12 16.61 2.67
C SER A 95 19.13 17.61 3.25
N ARG A 96 18.22 17.14 4.11
CA ARG A 96 17.54 17.93 5.14
C ARG A 96 18.38 17.84 6.41
N SER A 97 19.36 18.72 6.59
CA SER A 97 20.10 18.78 7.84
C SER A 97 20.19 20.21 8.33
N ASN A 98 19.41 20.54 9.37
CA ASN A 98 19.62 21.69 10.25
C ASN A 98 20.85 21.47 11.15
N VAL A 99 21.90 20.83 10.65
CA VAL A 99 23.14 20.63 11.40
C VAL A 99 24.06 21.78 11.02
N LYS A 100 24.38 22.64 12.01
CA LYS A 100 25.41 23.68 11.86
C LYS A 100 26.69 23.01 11.39
N GLN A 101 27.08 23.24 10.14
CA GLN A 101 28.38 22.77 9.64
C GLN A 101 29.45 23.68 10.25
N LEU A 102 30.23 23.12 11.18
CA LEU A 102 31.44 23.77 11.67
C LEU A 102 32.52 23.62 10.59
N ALA A 103 32.95 24.73 10.01
CA ALA A 103 34.12 24.74 9.16
C ALA A 103 35.36 25.02 10.03
N ARG A 104 36.41 24.23 9.81
CA ARG A 104 37.70 24.40 10.49
C ARG A 104 38.52 25.40 9.67
N VAL A 105 38.72 26.60 10.19
CA VAL A 105 39.45 27.68 9.49
C VAL A 105 40.79 27.90 10.19
N ARG A 106 41.86 28.11 9.40
CA ARG A 106 43.21 28.40 9.90
C ARG A 106 43.40 29.92 9.96
N THR A 107 43.81 30.44 11.11
CA THR A 107 44.03 31.89 11.29
C THR A 107 45.32 32.35 10.57
N PRO A 108 45.41 33.63 10.17
CA PRO A 108 46.57 34.17 9.44
C PRO A 108 47.89 34.08 10.22
N ALA A 109 47.82 34.17 11.56
CA ALA A 109 48.93 33.86 12.46
C ALA A 109 48.81 32.40 12.91
N GLY A 110 49.86 31.61 12.66
CA GLY A 110 49.80 30.15 12.63
C GLY A 110 49.52 29.41 13.96
N SER A 111 49.29 28.11 13.76
CA SER A 111 49.19 26.95 14.69
C SER A 111 47.83 26.52 15.26
N ALA A 112 46.82 27.39 15.36
CA ALA A 112 45.50 26.99 15.88
C ALA A 112 44.43 26.90 14.79
N PHE A 113 43.66 25.82 14.81
CA PHE A 113 42.45 25.66 14.00
C PHE A 113 41.23 26.08 14.84
N THR A 114 40.51 27.11 14.43
CA THR A 114 39.25 27.50 15.08
C THR A 114 38.04 26.92 14.36
N HIS A 115 37.06 26.48 15.14
CA HIS A 115 35.76 26.05 14.61
C HIS A 115 34.88 27.28 14.44
N VAL A 116 34.64 27.70 13.20
CA VAL A 116 33.71 28.78 12.90
C VAL A 116 32.34 28.17 12.58
N ALA A 117 31.31 28.62 13.30
CA ALA A 117 29.93 28.28 12.98
C ALA A 117 29.54 29.01 11.69
N LEU A 118 29.35 28.25 10.61
CA LEU A 118 28.72 28.78 9.40
C LEU A 118 27.25 29.06 9.71
N ALA A 119 26.78 30.26 9.35
CA ALA A 119 25.36 30.60 9.43
C ALA A 119 24.53 29.50 8.76
N PRO A 120 23.43 29.04 9.40
CA PRO A 120 22.59 28.03 8.80
C PRO A 120 22.06 28.59 7.48
N PRO A 121 22.19 27.86 6.36
CA PRO A 121 21.58 28.27 5.12
C PRO A 121 20.07 28.33 5.30
N SER A 122 19.46 29.43 4.85
CA SER A 122 18.02 29.73 4.93
C SER A 122 17.13 28.53 4.55
N PRO A 123 15.86 28.48 5.02
CA PRO A 123 14.93 27.40 4.71
C PRO A 123 14.86 27.19 3.19
N ARG A 124 15.32 26.02 2.74
CA ARG A 124 15.59 25.78 1.32
C ARG A 124 14.31 25.35 0.61
N LEU A 125 13.65 26.28 -0.10
CA LEU A 125 12.56 25.93 -1.00
C LEU A 125 13.08 25.12 -2.20
N GLY A 126 12.39 24.01 -2.50
CA GLY A 126 12.58 23.21 -3.72
C GLY A 126 13.62 22.10 -3.67
N PHE A 127 13.84 21.45 -2.52
CA PHE A 127 14.82 20.36 -2.39
C PHE A 127 14.24 18.95 -2.53
N ARG A 128 15.02 18.12 -3.23
CA ARG A 128 14.89 16.67 -3.47
C ARG A 128 14.76 15.87 -2.17
N GLU A 129 13.76 14.99 -2.10
CA GLU A 129 13.79 13.87 -1.17
C GLU A 129 14.65 12.73 -1.74
N ARG A 130 15.75 12.39 -1.05
CA ARG A 130 16.58 11.16 -1.19
C ARG A 130 17.14 10.76 -2.58
N GLY A 131 18.46 10.88 -2.70
CA GLY A 131 19.36 9.76 -3.11
C GLY A 131 19.11 9.09 -4.46
N VAL A 132 19.30 9.82 -5.55
CA VAL A 132 18.96 9.41 -6.92
C VAL A 132 20.16 9.52 -7.87
N ARG A 133 20.99 8.49 -7.94
CA ARG A 133 21.45 8.06 -9.27
C ARG A 133 21.19 6.57 -9.47
N ASP A 134 21.11 5.82 -8.36
CA ASP A 134 20.82 4.38 -8.44
C ASP A 134 19.42 3.96 -7.94
N VAL A 135 18.58 4.89 -7.42
CA VAL A 135 17.29 4.57 -6.77
C VAL A 135 16.02 4.97 -7.56
N ILE A 136 16.09 5.92 -8.52
CA ILE A 136 14.85 6.35 -9.24
C ILE A 136 14.42 5.39 -10.35
N THR A 137 15.36 4.72 -11.01
CA THR A 137 15.04 3.64 -11.95
C THR A 137 14.27 2.51 -11.26
N GLU A 138 14.49 2.25 -9.96
CA GLU A 138 13.76 1.23 -9.20
C GLU A 138 12.33 1.62 -8.79
N ARG A 139 12.02 2.91 -8.56
CA ARG A 139 10.70 3.32 -8.00
C ARG A 139 9.56 3.26 -9.00
N ARG A 140 9.81 3.61 -10.27
CA ARG A 140 8.83 3.44 -11.36
C ARG A 140 8.60 1.96 -11.66
N ALA A 141 9.65 1.14 -11.50
CA ALA A 141 9.70 -0.29 -11.80
C ALA A 141 9.50 -1.21 -10.58
N GLY A 142 8.87 -0.73 -9.51
CA GLY A 142 8.57 -1.59 -8.36
C GLY A 142 7.79 -2.86 -8.78
N ARG A 143 8.05 -4.01 -8.17
CA ARG A 143 7.21 -5.20 -8.37
C ARG A 143 5.87 -5.04 -7.63
N TRP A 144 4.95 -4.32 -8.28
CA TRP A 144 3.59 -4.04 -7.80
C TRP A 144 2.74 -5.29 -7.75
N HIS A 145 2.80 -6.09 -8.82
CA HIS A 145 2.02 -7.29 -9.01
C HIS A 145 2.71 -8.51 -8.40
N ARG A 146 1.90 -9.42 -7.85
CA ARG A 146 2.32 -10.70 -7.29
C ARG A 146 1.53 -11.82 -7.96
N ARG A 147 2.27 -12.80 -8.49
CA ARG A 147 1.70 -14.06 -8.99
C ARG A 147 1.46 -14.99 -7.79
N VAL A 148 0.33 -15.68 -7.83
CA VAL A 148 -0.05 -16.72 -6.86
C VAL A 148 -0.47 -17.94 -7.66
N ASN A 149 -0.14 -19.14 -7.17
CA ASN A 149 -0.48 -20.40 -7.84
C ASN A 149 -2.00 -20.60 -7.89
N THR A 150 -2.49 -21.13 -9.01
CA THR A 150 -3.93 -21.37 -9.23
C THR A 150 -4.52 -22.31 -8.17
N THR A 151 -3.79 -23.37 -7.79
CA THR A 151 -4.20 -24.29 -6.74
C THR A 151 -4.35 -23.60 -5.38
N GLN A 152 -3.44 -22.69 -5.02
CA GLN A 152 -3.54 -21.92 -3.76
C GLN A 152 -4.73 -20.97 -3.78
N LYS A 153 -5.01 -20.32 -4.92
CA LYS A 153 -6.20 -19.47 -5.07
C LYS A 153 -7.49 -20.27 -4.89
N ARG A 154 -7.59 -21.43 -5.56
CA ARG A 154 -8.75 -22.34 -5.44
C ARG A 154 -8.93 -22.81 -4.00
N TYR A 155 -7.84 -23.19 -3.33
CA TYR A 155 -7.87 -23.62 -1.93
C TYR A 155 -8.36 -22.51 -0.99
N ALA A 156 -7.89 -21.28 -1.19
CA ALA A 156 -8.35 -20.13 -0.40
C ALA A 156 -9.87 -19.88 -0.57
N ILE A 157 -10.40 -20.04 -1.79
CA ILE A 157 -11.84 -19.93 -2.05
C ILE A 157 -12.62 -21.03 -1.32
N CYS A 158 -12.18 -22.29 -1.43
CA CYS A 158 -12.82 -23.40 -0.71
C CYS A 158 -12.82 -23.19 0.81
N SER A 159 -11.69 -22.72 1.36
CA SER A 159 -11.58 -22.40 2.80
C SER A 159 -12.53 -21.27 3.21
N ALA A 160 -12.68 -20.25 2.37
CA ALA A 160 -13.59 -19.13 2.62
C ALA A 160 -15.06 -19.54 2.57
N LEU A 161 -15.44 -20.38 1.61
CA LEU A 161 -16.80 -20.93 1.51
C LEU A 161 -17.14 -21.78 2.74
N ALA A 162 -16.25 -22.71 3.14
CA ALA A 162 -16.44 -23.50 4.35
C ALA A 162 -16.59 -22.62 5.61
N ALA A 163 -15.80 -21.56 5.73
CA ALA A 163 -15.89 -20.62 6.84
C ALA A 163 -17.23 -19.86 6.89
N SER A 164 -17.83 -19.53 5.73
CA SER A 164 -19.13 -18.84 5.68
C SER A 164 -20.32 -19.69 6.13
N ALA A 165 -20.21 -21.01 6.14
CA ALA A 165 -21.25 -21.89 6.67
C ALA A 165 -21.23 -22.02 8.19
N LEU A 166 -20.19 -21.51 8.88
CA LEU A 166 -20.05 -21.60 10.34
C LEU A 166 -20.53 -20.31 11.02
N PRO A 167 -21.64 -20.35 11.80
CA PRO A 167 -22.18 -19.17 12.47
C PRO A 167 -21.16 -18.47 13.38
N ALA A 168 -20.35 -19.23 14.11
CA ALA A 168 -19.33 -18.69 15.01
C ALA A 168 -18.30 -17.81 14.29
N LEU A 169 -17.83 -18.23 13.11
CA LEU A 169 -16.86 -17.45 12.34
C LEU A 169 -17.50 -16.19 11.73
N VAL A 170 -18.75 -16.30 11.27
CA VAL A 170 -19.50 -15.17 10.71
C VAL A 170 -19.80 -14.10 11.78
N MET A 171 -20.23 -14.52 12.97
CA MET A 171 -20.42 -13.64 14.13
C MET A 171 -19.11 -13.00 14.58
N SER A 172 -18.02 -13.78 14.66
CA SER A 172 -16.71 -13.25 15.08
C SER A 172 -16.17 -12.17 14.16
N LYS A 173 -16.56 -12.17 12.88
CA LYS A 173 -16.21 -11.14 11.89
C LYS A 173 -17.04 -9.85 12.06
N GLY A 174 -18.10 -9.87 12.87
CA GLY A 174 -18.95 -8.70 13.17
C GLY A 174 -20.25 -8.64 12.38
N HIS A 175 -20.68 -9.73 11.76
CA HIS A 175 -22.00 -9.80 11.10
C HIS A 175 -23.11 -10.04 12.13
N ARG A 176 -24.21 -9.29 12.05
CA ARG A 176 -25.42 -9.50 12.87
C ARG A 176 -26.29 -10.56 12.22
N ILE A 177 -26.32 -11.77 12.80
CA ILE A 177 -27.02 -12.94 12.23
C ILE A 177 -27.94 -13.65 13.23
N GLU A 178 -28.34 -12.96 14.29
CA GLU A 178 -29.17 -13.53 15.37
C GLU A 178 -30.58 -13.93 14.88
N GLU A 179 -31.12 -13.21 13.90
CA GLU A 179 -32.46 -13.43 13.33
C GLU A 179 -32.45 -14.33 12.08
N VAL A 180 -31.27 -14.76 11.63
CA VAL A 180 -31.15 -15.56 10.39
C VAL A 180 -31.52 -17.02 10.69
N PRO A 181 -32.40 -17.65 9.89
CA PRO A 181 -32.95 -18.96 10.24
C PRO A 181 -31.94 -20.11 10.09
N GLU A 182 -31.07 -20.09 9.07
CA GLU A 182 -29.99 -21.07 8.90
C GLU A 182 -28.81 -20.53 8.07
N LEU A 183 -27.66 -21.19 8.19
CA LEU A 183 -26.46 -20.94 7.38
C LEU A 183 -25.94 -22.25 6.76
N PRO A 184 -25.51 -22.26 5.49
CA PRO A 184 -25.58 -21.16 4.51
C PRO A 184 -27.02 -20.89 4.03
N LEU A 185 -27.39 -19.61 3.93
CA LEU A 185 -28.73 -19.19 3.50
C LEU A 185 -28.89 -19.38 1.98
N VAL A 186 -29.93 -20.11 1.57
CA VAL A 186 -30.25 -20.35 0.15
C VAL A 186 -31.63 -19.79 -0.16
N VAL A 187 -31.76 -19.03 -1.25
CA VAL A 187 -33.01 -18.39 -1.68
C VAL A 187 -33.38 -18.86 -3.09
N GLU A 188 -34.66 -18.80 -3.46
CA GLU A 188 -35.14 -19.15 -4.81
C GLU A 188 -34.53 -18.30 -5.94
N ASP A 189 -34.35 -18.90 -7.11
CA ASP A 189 -33.77 -18.27 -8.32
C ASP A 189 -34.52 -17.03 -8.82
N LYS A 190 -35.77 -16.81 -8.38
CA LYS A 190 -36.56 -15.63 -8.74
C LYS A 190 -35.87 -14.31 -8.34
N VAL A 191 -35.06 -14.33 -7.29
CA VAL A 191 -34.29 -13.17 -6.81
C VAL A 191 -33.32 -12.66 -7.88
N GLU A 192 -32.84 -13.52 -8.79
CA GLU A 192 -31.99 -13.10 -9.90
C GLU A 192 -32.71 -12.15 -10.89
N GLY A 193 -34.04 -12.22 -10.95
CA GLY A 193 -34.88 -11.46 -11.88
C GLY A 193 -35.32 -10.08 -11.38
N TYR A 194 -34.95 -9.68 -10.17
CA TYR A 194 -35.35 -8.39 -9.60
C TYR A 194 -34.81 -7.21 -10.40
N LYS A 195 -35.68 -6.23 -10.67
CA LYS A 195 -35.33 -5.05 -11.48
C LYS A 195 -35.25 -3.78 -10.65
N LYS A 196 -36.02 -3.70 -9.56
CA LYS A 196 -36.08 -2.50 -8.73
C LYS A 196 -35.33 -2.72 -7.43
N THR A 197 -34.61 -1.70 -6.99
CA THR A 197 -33.94 -1.70 -5.69
C THR A 197 -34.93 -1.84 -4.53
N LYS A 198 -36.16 -1.34 -4.68
CA LYS A 198 -37.26 -1.52 -3.70
C LYS A 198 -37.71 -2.96 -3.52
N GLU A 199 -37.48 -3.81 -4.52
CA GLU A 199 -37.81 -5.24 -4.42
C GLU A 199 -36.66 -6.01 -3.73
N ALA A 200 -35.43 -5.51 -3.87
CA ALA A 200 -34.23 -6.12 -3.28
C ALA A 200 -33.95 -5.68 -1.83
N VAL A 201 -34.39 -4.48 -1.45
CA VAL A 201 -34.30 -3.96 -0.09
C VAL A 201 -35.69 -4.06 0.51
N LEU A 202 -35.88 -5.02 1.43
CA LEU A 202 -37.08 -5.15 2.25
C LEU A 202 -37.37 -3.87 3.05
#